data_AF-A0A843FLN5-F1
#
_entry.id   AF-A0A843FLN5-F1
#
_cell.length_a   1.000
_cell.length_b   1.000
_cell.length_c   1.000
_cell.angle_alpha   90.00
_cell.angle_beta   90.00
_cell.angle_gamma   90.00
#
_symmetry.space_group_name_H-M   'P 1'
#
loop_
_entity.id
_entity.type
_entity.pdbx_description
1 polymer ?
#
loop_
_entity_poly.entity_id
_entity_poly.type
_entity_poly.pdbx_seq_one_letter_code
_entity_poly.pdbx_strand_id
1 'polypeptide(L)'
;MKMVRQFGESIITLVVSIILFLFNAVRYIVALPARLVIYIKEFLADTDSVLKESLIALSICAVGDLCAGIILGNMEFFLQTYPGLMVIIPGAIGMRGNIFGSFGSRLSTHLHIGTISPEFKRSDLLDENIIASIILTIVLSVLLGAIAKVICIILNFPSISLFDFLLIS
;
A
#
# COMPACT_ATOMS: atom_id res chain seq x y z
N MET A 1 -26.81 -58.35 -32.20
CA MET A 1 -26.01 -57.51 -33.13
C MET A 1 -26.13 -56.00 -32.91
N LYS A 2 -27.32 -55.42 -32.59
CA LYS A 2 -27.45 -53.96 -32.35
C LYS A 2 -26.57 -53.44 -31.19
N MET A 3 -26.51 -54.18 -30.08
CA MET A 3 -25.72 -53.81 -28.89
C MET A 3 -24.21 -53.74 -29.16
N VAL A 4 -23.64 -54.71 -29.87
CA VAL A 4 -22.19 -54.73 -30.22
C VAL A 4 -21.82 -53.60 -31.18
N ARG A 5 -22.70 -53.27 -32.14
CA ARG A 5 -22.50 -52.15 -33.07
C ARG A 5 -22.57 -50.79 -32.36
N GLN A 6 -23.48 -50.66 -31.39
CA GLN A 6 -23.61 -49.46 -30.55
C GLN A 6 -22.38 -49.25 -29.65
N PHE A 7 -21.82 -50.33 -29.07
CA PHE A 7 -20.56 -50.27 -28.32
C PHE A 7 -19.37 -49.83 -29.19
N GLY A 8 -19.29 -50.30 -30.44
CA GLY A 8 -18.23 -49.88 -31.37
C GLY A 8 -18.27 -48.39 -31.73
N GLU A 9 -19.46 -47.85 -32.02
CA GLU A 9 -19.68 -46.42 -32.30
C GLU A 9 -19.35 -45.54 -31.08
N SER A 10 -19.70 -45.99 -29.87
CA SER A 10 -19.34 -45.29 -28.62
C SER A 10 -17.83 -45.26 -28.37
N ILE A 11 -17.09 -46.31 -28.72
CA ILE A 11 -15.62 -46.33 -28.59
C ILE A 11 -14.98 -45.37 -29.58
N ILE A 12 -15.45 -45.34 -30.83
CA ILE A 12 -14.92 -44.46 -31.87
C ILE A 12 -15.15 -42.99 -31.51
N THR A 13 -16.36 -42.64 -31.07
CA THR A 13 -16.69 -41.26 -30.66
C THR A 13 -15.89 -40.81 -29.43
N LEU A 14 -15.66 -41.71 -28.46
CA LEU A 14 -14.81 -41.44 -27.30
C LEU A 14 -13.36 -41.12 -27.72
N VAL A 15 -12.78 -41.95 -28.59
CA VAL A 15 -11.39 -41.76 -29.07
C VAL A 15 -11.25 -40.44 -29.84
N VAL A 16 -12.19 -40.12 -30.73
CA VAL A 16 -12.18 -38.86 -31.48
C VAL A 16 -12.32 -37.66 -30.55
N SER A 17 -13.20 -37.73 -29.55
CA SER A 17 -13.40 -36.63 -28.59
C SER A 17 -12.16 -36.38 -27.73
N ILE A 18 -11.45 -37.44 -27.32
CA ILE A 18 -10.17 -37.34 -26.60
C ILE A 18 -9.10 -36.67 -27.47
N ILE A 19 -9.00 -37.02 -28.75
CA ILE A 19 -8.05 -36.42 -29.68
C ILE A 19 -8.35 -34.93 -29.88
N LEU A 20 -9.62 -34.55 -30.06
CA LEU A 20 -10.03 -33.15 -30.18
C LEU A 20 -9.78 -32.35 -28.90
N PHE A 21 -10.03 -32.96 -27.73
CA PHE A 21 -9.76 -32.35 -26.45
C PHE A 21 -8.26 -32.06 -26.28
N LEU A 22 -7.39 -33.03 -26.57
CA LEU A 22 -5.94 -32.87 -26.51
C LEU A 22 -5.46 -31.78 -27.48
N PHE A 23 -5.96 -31.77 -28.71
CA PHE A 23 -5.59 -30.76 -29.70
C PHE A 23 -6.00 -29.35 -29.28
N ASN A 24 -7.21 -29.18 -28.74
CA ASN A 24 -7.69 -27.90 -28.24
C ASN A 24 -6.94 -27.45 -26.97
N ALA A 25 -6.57 -28.38 -26.08
CA ALA A 25 -5.77 -28.08 -24.89
C ALA A 25 -4.37 -27.56 -25.27
N VAL A 26 -3.70 -28.23 -26.21
CA VAL A 26 -2.39 -27.79 -26.72
C VAL A 26 -2.51 -26.41 -27.39
N ARG A 27 -3.51 -26.22 -28.25
CA ARG A 27 -3.77 -24.92 -28.91
C ARG A 27 -4.03 -23.80 -27.89
N TYR A 28 -4.76 -24.09 -26.82
CA TYR A 28 -5.05 -23.11 -25.77
C TYR A 28 -3.78 -22.70 -25.02
N ILE A 29 -2.94 -23.67 -24.62
CA ILE A 29 -1.67 -23.41 -23.93
C ILE A 29 -0.72 -22.58 -24.80
N VAL A 30 -0.63 -22.89 -26.09
CA VAL A 30 0.22 -22.15 -27.05
C VAL A 30 -0.30 -20.73 -27.30
N ALA A 31 -1.62 -20.53 -27.28
CA ALA A 31 -2.24 -19.22 -27.47
C ALA A 31 -2.28 -18.34 -26.20
N LEU A 32 -2.06 -18.93 -25.03
CA LEU A 32 -2.07 -18.26 -23.74
C LEU A 32 -1.09 -17.07 -23.65
N PRO A 33 0.20 -17.18 -24.03
CA PRO A 33 1.12 -16.03 -23.99
C PRO A 33 0.66 -14.89 -24.89
N ALA A 34 0.14 -15.19 -26.09
CA ALA A 34 -0.35 -14.16 -27.00
C ALA A 34 -1.59 -13.43 -26.42
N ARG A 35 -2.53 -14.17 -25.82
CA ARG A 35 -3.68 -13.59 -25.14
C ARG A 35 -3.29 -12.75 -23.94
N LEU A 36 -2.31 -13.20 -23.16
CA LEU A 36 -1.79 -12.46 -22.01
C LEU A 36 -1.19 -11.11 -22.46
N VAL A 37 -0.41 -11.10 -23.54
CA VAL A 37 0.17 -9.86 -24.09
C VAL A 37 -0.91 -8.90 -24.57
N ILE A 38 -1.95 -9.40 -25.24
CA ILE A 38 -3.08 -8.55 -25.69
C ILE A 38 -3.82 -7.97 -24.48
N TYR A 39 -4.12 -8.79 -23.48
CA TYR A 39 -4.80 -8.33 -22.25
C TYR A 39 -3.98 -7.28 -21.50
N ILE A 40 -2.67 -7.50 -21.35
CA ILE A 40 -1.77 -6.52 -20.72
C ILE A 40 -1.71 -5.23 -21.54
N LYS A 41 -1.64 -5.32 -22.88
CA LYS A 41 -1.65 -4.12 -23.74
C LYS A 41 -2.95 -3.34 -23.63
N GLU A 42 -4.10 -4.01 -23.64
CA GLU A 42 -5.40 -3.37 -23.48
C GLU A 42 -5.50 -2.72 -22.10
N PHE A 43 -5.09 -3.41 -21.04
CA PHE A 43 -5.07 -2.87 -19.67
C PHE A 43 -4.15 -1.64 -19.54
N LEU A 44 -2.94 -1.68 -20.11
CA LEU A 44 -2.02 -0.54 -20.10
C LEU A 44 -2.56 0.63 -20.91
N ALA A 45 -3.20 0.36 -22.05
CA ALA A 45 -3.80 1.41 -22.88
C ALA A 45 -4.98 2.09 -22.16
N ASP A 46 -5.79 1.31 -21.44
CA ASP A 46 -6.93 1.83 -20.65
C ASP A 46 -6.47 2.64 -19.42
N THR A 47 -5.33 2.25 -18.83
CA THR A 47 -4.81 2.84 -17.58
C THR A 47 -3.70 3.88 -17.82
N ASP A 48 -3.37 4.24 -19.07
CA ASP A 48 -2.21 5.09 -19.39
C ASP A 48 -2.22 6.45 -18.66
N SER A 49 -3.39 7.09 -18.56
CA SER A 49 -3.56 8.35 -17.81
C SER A 49 -3.30 8.16 -16.31
N VAL A 50 -3.89 7.12 -15.71
CA VAL A 50 -3.74 6.79 -14.29
C VAL A 50 -2.29 6.43 -13.97
N LEU A 51 -1.59 5.70 -14.86
CA LEU A 51 -0.18 5.39 -14.70
C LEU A 51 0.67 6.66 -14.72
N LYS A 52 0.41 7.59 -15.65
CA LYS A 52 1.13 8.88 -15.70
C LYS A 52 0.89 9.71 -14.46
N GLU A 53 -0.36 9.86 -14.02
CA GLU A 53 -0.72 10.61 -12.81
C GLU A 53 -0.08 9.98 -11.56
N SER A 54 -0.17 8.65 -11.43
CA SER A 54 0.43 7.90 -10.32
C SER A 54 1.95 8.00 -10.33
N LEU A 55 2.60 7.89 -11.49
CA LEU A 55 4.05 8.06 -11.60
C LEU A 55 4.50 9.45 -11.18
N ILE A 56 3.76 10.50 -11.54
CA ILE A 56 4.07 11.87 -11.09
C ILE A 56 3.94 11.97 -9.57
N ALA A 57 2.83 11.48 -9.00
CA ALA A 57 2.62 11.48 -7.56
C ALA A 57 3.70 10.68 -6.81
N LEU A 58 4.05 9.49 -7.31
CA LEU A 58 5.07 8.62 -6.73
C LEU A 58 6.48 9.21 -6.87
N SER A 59 6.76 9.94 -7.94
CA SER A 59 8.02 10.66 -8.12
C SER A 59 8.19 11.75 -7.07
N ILE A 60 7.11 12.52 -6.80
CA ILE A 60 7.13 13.54 -5.74
C ILE A 60 7.33 12.89 -4.37
N CYS A 61 6.63 11.77 -4.10
CA CYS A 61 6.81 10.98 -2.87
C CYS A 61 8.27 10.53 -2.72
N ALA A 62 8.84 9.93 -3.77
CA ALA A 62 10.20 9.41 -3.76
C ALA A 62 11.26 10.50 -3.51
N VAL A 63 11.05 11.72 -4.02
CA VAL A 63 11.93 12.87 -3.72
C VAL A 63 11.81 13.25 -2.24
N GLY A 64 10.60 13.29 -1.69
CA GLY A 64 10.39 13.56 -0.26
C GLY A 64 11.03 12.50 0.64
N ASP A 65 10.85 11.23 0.31
CA ASP A 65 11.42 10.10 1.04
C ASP A 65 12.96 10.09 0.95
N LEU A 66 13.51 10.44 -0.23
CA LEU A 66 14.95 10.59 -0.40
C LEU A 66 15.50 11.72 0.48
N CYS A 67 14.85 12.87 0.54
CA CYS A 67 15.23 13.97 1.42
C CYS A 67 15.18 13.53 2.90
N ALA A 68 14.12 12.84 3.32
CA ALA A 68 14.01 12.29 4.67
C ALA A 68 15.14 11.30 4.98
N GLY A 69 15.46 10.41 4.04
CA GLY A 69 16.57 9.45 4.15
C GLY A 69 17.93 10.11 4.26
N ILE A 70 18.19 11.18 3.47
CA ILE A 70 19.44 11.94 3.55
C ILE A 70 19.55 12.64 4.91
N ILE A 71 18.48 13.28 5.40
CA ILE A 71 18.48 13.92 6.72
C ILE A 71 18.76 12.87 7.80
N LEU A 72 18.09 11.73 7.73
CA LEU A 72 18.27 10.65 8.70
C LEU A 72 19.69 10.06 8.65
N GLY A 73 20.27 9.91 7.46
CA GLY A 73 21.65 9.45 7.27
C GLY A 73 22.67 10.42 7.88
N ASN A 74 22.43 11.72 7.83
CA ASN A 74 23.27 12.72 8.50
C ASN A 74 23.14 12.70 10.03
N MET A 75 22.13 12.02 10.59
CA MET A 75 21.93 11.84 12.03
C MET A 75 22.60 10.57 12.58
N GLU A 76 23.53 9.96 11.83
CA GLU A 76 24.21 8.71 12.21
C GLU A 76 24.77 8.74 13.65
N PHE A 77 25.39 9.84 14.07
CA PHE A 77 25.92 10.00 15.42
C PHE A 77 24.86 9.74 16.51
N PHE A 78 23.64 10.28 16.34
CA PHE A 78 22.54 10.07 17.29
C PHE A 78 22.02 8.64 17.24
N LEU A 79 21.93 8.04 16.04
CA LEU A 79 21.45 6.66 15.88
C LEU A 79 22.43 5.64 16.47
N GLN A 80 23.75 5.91 16.39
CA GLN A 80 24.77 5.07 17.01
C GLN A 80 24.79 5.24 18.54
N THR A 81 24.59 6.47 19.04
CA THR A 81 24.56 6.76 20.48
C THR A 81 23.30 6.20 21.14
N TYR A 82 22.16 6.23 20.43
CA TYR A 82 20.85 5.79 20.91
C TYR A 82 20.20 4.82 19.92
N PRO A 83 20.63 3.54 19.90
CA PRO A 83 20.14 2.55 18.93
C PRO A 83 18.62 2.30 19.04
N GLY A 84 18.02 2.52 20.22
CA GLY A 84 16.57 2.51 20.40
C GLY A 84 15.80 3.49 19.51
N LEU A 85 16.44 4.54 18.97
CA LEU A 85 15.82 5.45 17.99
C LEU A 85 15.44 4.72 16.70
N MET A 86 16.23 3.73 16.26
CA MET A 86 15.91 2.96 15.05
C MET A 86 14.60 2.18 15.17
N VAL A 87 14.19 1.82 16.40
CA VAL A 87 12.92 1.12 16.65
C VAL A 87 11.72 2.06 16.48
N ILE A 88 11.85 3.33 16.92
CA ILE A 88 10.73 4.27 16.91
C ILE A 88 10.55 4.98 15.56
N ILE A 89 11.64 5.21 14.81
CA ILE A 89 11.62 5.98 13.56
C ILE A 89 10.60 5.44 12.53
N PRO A 90 10.59 4.15 12.18
CA PRO A 90 9.63 3.64 11.18
C PRO A 90 8.18 3.82 11.63
N GLY A 91 7.90 3.60 12.93
CA GLY A 91 6.57 3.80 13.50
C GLY A 91 6.15 5.27 13.48
N ALA A 92 7.06 6.18 13.84
CA ALA A 92 6.79 7.62 13.85
C ALA A 92 6.48 8.15 12.45
N ILE A 93 7.31 7.80 11.46
CA ILE A 93 7.12 8.22 10.06
C ILE A 93 5.79 7.65 9.52
N GLY A 94 5.54 6.35 9.70
CA GLY A 94 4.32 5.70 9.22
C GLY A 94 3.04 6.27 9.83
N MET A 95 3.03 6.54 11.13
CA MET A 95 1.87 7.13 11.78
C MET A 95 1.57 8.55 11.27
N ARG A 96 2.59 9.39 11.06
CA ARG A 96 2.38 10.75 10.51
C ARG A 96 1.76 10.69 9.11
N GLY A 97 2.22 9.75 8.27
CA GLY A 97 1.61 9.49 6.97
C GLY A 97 0.12 9.12 7.08
N ASN A 98 -0.23 8.21 7.99
CA ASN A 98 -1.62 7.76 8.17
C ASN A 98 -2.54 8.85 8.73
N ILE A 99 -2.06 9.63 9.71
CA ILE A 99 -2.83 10.73 10.33
C ILE A 99 -3.13 11.82 9.29
N PHE A 100 -2.10 12.34 8.63
CA PHE A 100 -2.27 13.43 7.68
C PHE A 100 -2.89 12.97 6.36
N GLY A 101 -2.69 11.71 5.96
CA GLY A 101 -3.39 11.11 4.82
C GLY A 101 -4.90 11.03 5.06
N SER A 102 -5.32 10.54 6.24
CA SER A 102 -6.74 10.52 6.61
C SER A 102 -7.33 11.93 6.76
N PHE A 103 -6.58 12.88 7.33
CA PHE A 103 -6.97 14.29 7.38
C PHE A 103 -7.16 14.87 5.97
N GLY A 104 -6.20 14.67 5.07
CA GLY A 104 -6.26 15.14 3.68
C GLY A 104 -7.42 14.53 2.91
N SER A 105 -7.72 13.24 3.11
CA SER A 105 -8.89 12.58 2.53
C SER A 105 -10.20 13.21 2.99
N ARG A 106 -10.37 13.44 4.29
CA ARG A 106 -11.57 14.11 4.85
C ARG A 106 -11.70 15.53 4.32
N LEU A 107 -10.59 16.28 4.32
CA LEU A 107 -10.54 17.65 3.82
C LEU A 107 -10.91 17.72 2.33
N SER A 108 -10.35 16.83 1.51
CA SER A 108 -10.65 16.74 0.08
C SER A 108 -12.11 16.42 -0.17
N THR A 109 -12.70 15.48 0.58
CA THR A 109 -14.14 15.18 0.49
C THR A 109 -14.96 16.41 0.84
N HIS A 110 -14.66 17.08 1.96
CA HIS A 110 -15.38 18.26 2.39
C HIS A 110 -15.31 19.44 1.40
N LEU A 111 -14.17 19.62 0.74
CA LEU A 111 -13.99 20.57 -0.35
C LEU A 111 -14.80 20.18 -1.59
N HIS A 112 -14.77 18.90 -1.97
CA HIS A 112 -15.46 18.41 -3.18
C HIS A 112 -16.98 18.51 -3.08
N ILE A 113 -17.55 18.22 -1.90
CA ILE A 113 -19.00 18.34 -1.65
C ILE A 113 -19.43 19.78 -1.30
N GLY A 114 -18.50 20.73 -1.23
CA GLY A 114 -18.79 22.14 -0.97
C GLY A 114 -19.12 22.49 0.49
N THR A 115 -18.89 21.58 1.45
CA THR A 115 -19.08 21.86 2.89
C THR A 115 -18.00 22.76 3.47
N ILE A 116 -16.80 22.75 2.89
CA ILE A 116 -15.72 23.69 3.19
C ILE A 116 -15.49 24.52 1.92
N SER A 117 -15.43 25.84 2.05
CA SER A 117 -15.13 26.72 0.93
C SER A 117 -13.67 26.57 0.49
N PRO A 118 -13.36 26.64 -0.82
CA PRO A 118 -11.99 26.64 -1.31
C PRO A 118 -11.21 27.92 -0.95
N GLU A 119 -11.91 28.99 -0.57
CA GLU A 119 -11.30 30.18 0.01
C GLU A 119 -10.67 29.84 1.38
N PHE A 120 -9.50 30.42 1.68
CA PHE A 120 -8.83 30.32 2.99
C PHE A 120 -9.61 31.04 4.11
N LYS A 121 -10.83 30.57 4.37
CA LYS A 121 -11.68 31.00 5.47
C LYS A 121 -11.73 29.88 6.50
N ARG A 122 -11.66 30.27 7.77
CA ARG A 122 -11.91 29.35 8.89
C ARG A 122 -13.34 28.85 8.78
N SER A 123 -13.52 27.54 8.92
CA SER A 123 -14.82 26.90 9.08
C SER A 123 -14.75 25.99 10.29
N ASP A 124 -15.86 25.88 11.02
CA ASP A 124 -15.93 25.05 12.23
C ASP A 124 -15.51 23.60 11.91
N LEU A 125 -15.94 23.07 10.76
CA LEU A 125 -15.57 21.72 10.29
C LEU A 125 -14.07 21.55 10.00
N LEU A 126 -13.40 22.60 9.50
CA LEU A 126 -11.96 22.56 9.28
C LEU A 126 -11.22 22.53 10.61
N ASP A 127 -11.62 23.41 11.54
CA ASP A 127 -11.01 23.50 12.86
C ASP A 127 -11.22 22.21 13.66
N GLU A 128 -12.41 21.61 13.62
CA GLU A 128 -12.71 20.31 14.24
C GLU A 128 -11.81 19.19 13.67
N ASN A 129 -11.64 19.11 12.35
CA ASN A 129 -10.77 18.10 11.73
C ASN A 129 -9.29 18.30 12.08
N ILE A 130 -8.84 19.55 12.18
CA ILE A 130 -7.48 19.88 12.61
C ILE A 130 -7.28 19.47 14.08
N ILE A 131 -8.18 19.88 14.97
CA ILE A 131 -8.12 19.54 16.40
C ILE A 131 -8.15 18.03 16.60
N ALA A 132 -9.04 17.32 15.90
CA ALA A 132 -9.11 15.85 15.95
C ALA A 132 -7.78 15.21 15.51
N SER A 133 -7.12 15.74 14.47
CA SER A 133 -5.83 15.22 14.00
C SER A 133 -4.68 15.52 14.96
N ILE A 134 -4.71 16.67 15.64
CA ILE A 134 -3.75 17.01 16.71
C ILE A 134 -3.93 16.08 17.91
N ILE A 135 -5.16 15.87 18.38
CA ILE A 135 -5.46 14.95 19.48
C ILE A 135 -5.02 13.54 19.11
N LEU A 136 -5.33 13.08 17.89
CA LEU A 136 -4.91 11.77 17.40
C LEU A 136 -3.38 11.64 17.38
N THR A 137 -2.67 12.69 16.98
CA THR A 137 -1.21 12.72 17.01
C THR A 137 -0.69 12.53 18.43
N ILE A 138 -1.19 13.31 19.40
CA ILE A 138 -0.75 13.23 20.80
C ILE A 138 -1.01 11.83 21.38
N VAL A 139 -2.21 11.28 21.17
CA VAL A 139 -2.59 9.94 21.67
C VAL A 139 -1.69 8.86 21.06
N LEU A 140 -1.45 8.92 19.76
CA LEU A 140 -0.62 7.95 19.05
C LEU A 140 0.87 8.09 19.38
N SER A 141 1.37 9.31 19.59
CA SER A 141 2.74 9.54 20.09
C SER A 141 2.96 8.82 21.42
N VAL A 142 2.04 8.98 22.38
CA VAL A 142 2.13 8.31 23.68
C VAL A 142 2.14 6.78 23.52
N LEU A 143 1.24 6.26 22.69
CA LEU A 143 1.15 4.83 22.42
C LEU A 143 2.44 4.30 21.76
N LEU A 144 2.97 5.01 20.76
CA LEU A 144 4.18 4.64 20.06
C LEU A 144 5.40 4.65 20.98
N GLY A 145 5.58 5.68 21.79
CA GLY A 145 6.69 5.75 22.75
C GLY A 145 6.66 4.58 23.74
N ALA A 146 5.47 4.20 24.22
CA ALA A 146 5.29 3.02 25.07
C ALA A 146 5.63 1.72 24.33
N ILE A 147 5.12 1.53 23.11
CA ILE A 147 5.39 0.35 22.28
C ILE A 147 6.89 0.24 21.97
N ALA A 148 7.54 1.33 21.58
CA ALA A 148 8.97 1.36 21.28
C ALA A 148 9.80 0.94 22.50
N LYS A 149 9.43 1.40 23.71
CA LYS A 149 10.10 0.98 24.95
C LYS A 149 9.92 -0.51 25.22
N VAL A 150 8.71 -1.04 25.05
CA VAL A 150 8.42 -2.48 25.23
C VAL A 150 9.24 -3.32 24.23
N ILE A 151 9.29 -2.92 22.96
CA ILE A 151 10.07 -3.62 21.94
C ILE A 151 11.56 -3.60 22.29
N CYS A 152 12.12 -2.46 22.73
CA CYS A 152 13.51 -2.39 23.14
C CYS A 152 13.84 -3.32 24.32
N ILE A 153 12.93 -3.45 25.29
CA ILE A 153 13.09 -4.35 26.44
C ILE A 153 13.09 -5.82 25.96
N ILE A 154 12.13 -6.19 25.11
CA ILE A 154 12.02 -7.56 24.57
C ILE A 154 13.28 -7.94 23.77
N LEU A 155 13.77 -7.02 22.95
CA LEU A 155 14.95 -7.23 22.10
C LEU A 155 16.29 -7.00 22.82
N ASN A 156 16.27 -6.65 24.12
CA ASN A 156 17.47 -6.30 24.90
C ASN A 156 18.36 -5.22 24.25
N PHE A 157 17.74 -4.23 23.59
CA PHE A 157 18.46 -3.11 22.98
C PHE A 157 18.72 -1.98 24.00
N PRO A 158 19.88 -1.28 23.90
CA PRO A 158 20.11 -0.05 24.67
C PRO A 158 19.04 0.97 24.30
N SER A 159 18.26 1.42 25.28
CA SER A 159 17.12 2.28 25.04
C SER A 159 17.13 3.50 25.93
N ILE A 160 16.71 4.63 25.37
CA ILE A 160 16.50 5.89 26.08
C ILE A 160 15.38 5.77 27.12
N SER A 161 15.22 6.78 27.96
CA SER A 161 14.16 6.78 28.95
C SER A 161 12.79 6.76 28.27
N LEU A 162 11.77 6.24 28.96
CA LEU A 162 10.41 6.26 28.44
C LEU A 162 9.95 7.70 28.15
N PHE A 163 10.34 8.64 29.00
CA PHE A 163 10.00 10.05 28.85
C PHE A 163 10.60 10.65 27.56
N ASP A 164 11.85 10.31 27.25
CA ASP A 164 12.49 10.76 26.01
C ASP A 164 11.81 10.15 24.77
N PHE A 165 11.41 8.88 24.84
CA PHE A 165 10.62 8.28 23.76
C PHE A 165 9.28 8.98 23.56
N LEU A 166 8.58 9.33 24.64
CA LEU A 166 7.29 10.05 24.57
C LEU A 166 7.45 11.49 24.06
N LEU A 167 8.58 12.13 24.32
CA LEU A 167 8.87 13.47 23.81
C LEU A 167 9.22 13.49 22.32
N ILE A 168 9.91 12.45 21.84
CA ILE A 168 10.38 12.36 20.46
C ILE A 168 9.30 11.80 19.52
N SER A 169 8.39 10.97 20.06
CA SER A 169 7.30 10.31 19.32
C SER A 169 6.27 11.25 18.71
#